data_AF-A0A091D2H5-F1
#
_entry.id   AF-A0A091D2H5-F1
#
_cell.length_a   1.000
_cell.length_b   1.000
_cell.length_c   1.000
_cell.angle_alpha   90.00
_cell.angle_beta   90.00
_cell.angle_gamma   90.00
#
_symmetry.space_group_name_H-M   'P 1'
#
loop_
_entity.id
_entity.type
_entity.pdbx_description
1 polymer ?
#
loop_
_entity_poly.entity_id
_entity_poly.type
_entity_poly.pdbx_seq_one_letter_code
_entity_poly.pdbx_strand_id
1 'polypeptide(L)'
;MDCSSSAASIGYLAYKRFCVKDRLSRSMVNLHIQKDNPKVVRAFHKEDLGDEAVYCPCWRSKKFPVCGGSHTKHNEETGDNVGPLIIKKRET
;
A
#
# COMPACT_ATOMS: atom_id res chain seq x y z
N MET A 1 33.84 -23.36 -27.36
CA MET A 1 34.29 -22.29 -26.42
C MET A 1 33.09 -21.37 -26.25
N ASP A 2 32.08 -21.89 -25.58
CA ASP A 2 30.70 -21.40 -25.60
C ASP A 2 30.48 -20.46 -24.41
N CYS A 3 31.29 -19.40 -24.36
CA CYS A 3 31.30 -18.45 -23.24
C CYS A 3 30.20 -17.38 -23.39
N SER A 4 29.78 -17.07 -24.62
CA SER A 4 28.88 -15.95 -24.89
C SER A 4 27.39 -16.24 -24.63
N SER A 5 26.93 -17.47 -24.86
CA SER A 5 25.50 -17.82 -24.69
C SER A 5 25.11 -17.96 -23.21
N SER A 6 26.04 -18.38 -22.37
CA SER A 6 25.84 -18.54 -20.93
C SER A 6 25.73 -17.20 -20.20
N ALA A 7 26.55 -16.21 -20.57
CA ALA A 7 26.54 -14.88 -19.96
C ALA A 7 25.24 -14.10 -20.25
N ALA A 8 24.72 -14.17 -21.49
CA ALA A 8 23.46 -13.53 -21.86
C ALA A 8 22.26 -14.13 -21.11
N SER A 9 22.26 -15.46 -20.92
CA SER A 9 21.21 -16.19 -20.21
C SER A 9 21.19 -15.83 -18.71
N ILE A 10 22.37 -15.75 -18.07
CA ILE A 10 22.51 -15.35 -16.66
C ILE A 10 22.08 -13.89 -16.48
N GLY A 11 22.52 -12.98 -17.36
CA GLY A 11 22.13 -11.58 -17.33
C GLY A 11 20.61 -11.37 -17.47
N TYR A 12 19.97 -12.10 -18.39
CA TYR A 12 18.52 -12.06 -18.57
C TYR A 12 17.75 -12.58 -17.34
N LEU A 13 18.22 -13.69 -16.74
CA LEU A 13 17.63 -14.24 -15.51
C LEU A 13 17.78 -13.27 -14.33
N ALA A 14 18.95 -12.63 -14.18
CA ALA A 14 19.17 -11.61 -13.16
C ALA A 14 18.24 -10.40 -13.38
N TYR A 15 18.12 -9.89 -14.61
CA TYR A 15 17.20 -8.80 -14.94
C TYR A 15 15.74 -9.14 -14.61
N LYS A 16 15.26 -10.32 -15.01
CA LYS A 16 13.90 -10.78 -14.66
C LYS A 16 13.72 -10.90 -13.15
N ARG A 17 14.71 -11.46 -12.45
CA ARG A 17 14.60 -11.74 -11.02
C ARG A 17 14.64 -10.49 -10.15
N PHE A 18 15.46 -9.51 -10.52
CA PHE A 18 15.65 -8.28 -9.75
C PHE A 18 14.77 -7.17 -10.28
N CYS A 19 14.92 -6.75 -11.54
CA CYS A 19 14.21 -5.58 -12.05
C CYS A 19 12.70 -5.80 -12.17
N VAL A 20 12.23 -6.95 -12.66
CA VAL A 20 10.78 -7.17 -12.84
C VAL A 20 10.07 -7.44 -11.52
N LYS A 21 10.66 -8.26 -10.65
CA LYS A 21 10.06 -8.56 -9.34
C LYS A 21 10.03 -7.33 -8.43
N ASP A 22 11.09 -6.52 -8.44
CA ASP A 22 11.16 -5.28 -7.67
C ASP A 22 10.07 -4.30 -8.11
N ARG A 23 9.92 -4.09 -9.43
CA ARG A 23 8.87 -3.23 -10.00
C ARG A 23 7.46 -3.65 -9.60
N LEU A 24 7.16 -4.95 -9.61
CA LEU A 24 5.86 -5.44 -9.16
C LEU A 24 5.63 -5.18 -7.67
N SER A 25 6.65 -5.42 -6.83
CA SER A 25 6.53 -5.16 -5.39
C SER A 25 6.36 -3.68 -5.05
N ARG A 26 6.99 -2.77 -5.82
CA ARG A 26 6.90 -1.31 -5.62
C ARG A 26 5.51 -0.74 -5.93
N SER A 27 4.72 -1.44 -6.75
CA SER A 27 3.33 -1.05 -7.05
C SER A 27 2.31 -1.49 -6.00
N MET A 28 2.70 -2.32 -5.01
CA MET A 28 1.77 -2.78 -3.99
C MET A 28 1.43 -1.66 -3.00
N VAL A 29 0.14 -1.30 -2.96
CA VAL A 29 -0.36 -0.29 -2.00
C VAL A 29 -0.36 -0.86 -0.58
N ASN A 30 -0.99 -2.01 -0.34
CA ASN A 30 -1.00 -2.69 0.95
C ASN A 30 0.22 -3.60 1.10
N LEU A 31 1.10 -3.35 2.06
CA LEU A 31 2.31 -4.17 2.27
C LEU A 31 2.11 -5.31 3.28
N HIS A 32 1.32 -5.10 4.34
CA HIS A 32 1.31 -5.99 5.50
C HIS A 32 -0.07 -6.28 6.11
N ILE A 33 -1.12 -5.58 5.71
CA ILE A 33 -2.42 -5.65 6.40
C ILE A 33 -3.26 -6.80 5.81
N GLN A 34 -3.70 -7.75 6.66
CA GLN A 34 -4.65 -8.82 6.31
C GLN A 34 -4.34 -9.53 4.98
N LYS A 35 -3.11 -10.04 4.83
CA LYS A 35 -2.63 -10.66 3.58
C LYS A 35 -3.20 -12.06 3.32
N ASP A 36 -3.80 -12.66 4.33
CA ASP A 36 -4.64 -13.85 4.26
C ASP A 36 -6.00 -13.57 3.60
N ASN A 37 -6.47 -12.32 3.61
CA ASN A 37 -7.70 -11.91 2.95
C ASN A 37 -7.42 -11.48 1.49
N PRO A 38 -7.98 -12.16 0.48
CA PRO A 38 -7.75 -11.82 -0.93
C PRO A 38 -8.30 -10.43 -1.32
N LYS A 39 -9.26 -9.90 -0.55
CA LYS A 39 -9.84 -8.57 -0.76
C LYS A 39 -10.30 -7.97 0.56
N VAL A 40 -9.47 -7.10 1.12
CA VAL A 40 -9.76 -6.38 2.37
C VAL A 40 -10.79 -5.28 2.10
N VAL A 41 -12.00 -5.46 2.63
CA VAL A 41 -13.11 -4.50 2.55
C VAL A 41 -13.39 -3.95 3.95
N ARG A 42 -13.74 -2.65 4.03
CA ARG A 42 -14.24 -2.03 5.26
C ARG A 42 -15.68 -1.59 5.03
N ALA A 43 -16.56 -2.00 5.93
CA ALA A 43 -17.95 -1.54 5.98
C ALA A 43 -18.18 -0.88 7.34
N PHE A 44 -18.89 0.24 7.34
CA PHE A 44 -19.30 0.95 8.54
C PHE A 44 -20.76 1.36 8.35
N HIS A 45 -21.56 1.21 9.40
CA HIS A 45 -22.89 1.79 9.44
C HIS A 45 -22.77 3.27 9.78
N LYS A 46 -23.65 4.09 9.20
CA LYS A 46 -23.61 5.54 9.40
C LYS A 46 -23.91 5.89 10.86
N GLU A 47 -24.73 5.07 11.51
CA GLU A 47 -25.20 5.20 12.88
C GLU A 47 -24.07 4.94 13.90
N ASP A 48 -23.09 4.13 13.54
CA ASP A 48 -21.93 3.81 14.38
C ASP A 48 -20.82 4.87 14.29
N LEU A 49 -20.96 5.84 13.38
CA LEU A 49 -20.01 6.94 13.26
C LEU A 49 -20.30 7.98 14.34
N GLY A 50 -19.27 8.36 15.10
CA GLY A 50 -19.32 9.55 15.96
C GLY A 50 -19.43 10.84 15.13
N ASP A 51 -19.19 11.99 15.77
CA ASP A 51 -19.27 13.30 15.09
C ASP A 51 -18.25 13.42 13.95
N GLU A 52 -17.08 12.82 14.12
CA GLU A 52 -16.03 12.73 13.12
C GLU A 52 -15.38 11.34 13.11
N ALA A 53 -15.21 10.77 11.93
CA ALA A 53 -14.46 9.53 11.72
C ALA A 53 -13.35 9.76 10.68
N VAL A 54 -12.13 9.35 11.00
CA VAL A 54 -10.95 9.54 10.15
C VAL A 54 -10.37 8.19 9.74
N TYR A 55 -10.49 7.85 8.46
CA TYR A 55 -10.07 6.55 7.91
C TYR A 55 -8.78 6.64 7.09
N CYS A 56 -8.07 5.52 7.02
CA CYS A 56 -6.77 5.36 6.40
C CYS A 56 -6.88 4.70 5.02
N PRO A 57 -6.73 5.45 3.91
CA PRO A 57 -6.60 4.86 2.58
C PRO A 57 -5.14 4.50 2.23
N CYS A 58 -4.14 4.91 3.02
CA CYS A 58 -2.72 4.72 2.70
C CYS A 58 -2.17 3.32 3.04
N TRP A 59 -2.91 2.48 3.76
CA TRP A 59 -2.48 1.13 4.18
C TRP A 59 -1.19 1.09 4.99
N ARG A 60 -0.87 2.17 5.73
CA ARG A 60 0.29 2.25 6.64
C ARG A 60 -0.08 2.37 8.11
N SER A 61 -1.36 2.65 8.42
CA SER A 61 -1.79 2.84 9.81
C SER A 61 -1.69 1.56 10.62
N LYS A 62 -1.06 1.62 11.80
CA LYS A 62 -1.09 0.54 12.79
C LYS A 62 -2.50 0.29 13.37
N LYS A 63 -3.37 1.30 13.30
CA LYS A 63 -4.77 1.24 13.76
C LYS A 63 -5.73 1.03 12.58
N PHE A 64 -5.26 0.45 11.47
CA PHE A 64 -6.08 0.24 10.27
C PHE A 64 -7.41 -0.43 10.66
N PRO A 65 -8.55 0.18 10.30
CA PRO A 65 -8.80 1.12 9.19
C PRO A 65 -8.69 2.60 9.56
N VAL A 66 -8.52 2.93 10.84
CA VAL A 66 -8.51 4.31 11.33
C VAL A 66 -7.18 4.96 10.96
N CYS A 67 -7.20 6.25 10.62
CA CYS A 67 -5.97 7.00 10.39
C CYS A 67 -5.20 7.18 11.69
N GLY A 68 -3.95 6.72 11.70
CA GLY A 68 -2.98 6.94 12.79
C GLY A 68 -1.86 7.91 12.42
N GLY A 69 -2.03 8.74 11.38
CA GLY A 69 -1.01 9.70 10.92
C GLY A 69 0.14 9.12 10.07
N SER A 70 0.19 7.79 9.86
CA SER A 70 1.29 7.14 9.13
C SER A 70 1.44 7.55 7.66
N HIS A 71 0.46 8.25 7.07
CA HIS A 71 0.55 8.79 5.72
C HIS A 71 1.62 9.89 5.61
N THR A 72 1.85 10.69 6.66
CA THR A 72 2.88 11.75 6.66
C THR A 72 4.26 11.18 6.38
N LYS A 73 4.68 10.19 7.17
CA LYS A 73 5.97 9.51 6.99
C LYS A 73 6.07 8.84 5.62
N HIS A 74 4.99 8.19 5.15
CA HIS A 74 4.96 7.57 3.83
C HIS A 74 5.15 8.61 2.72
N ASN A 75 4.48 9.76 2.79
CA ASN A 75 4.63 10.86 1.82
C ASN A 75 6.07 11.41 1.84
N GLU A 76 6.66 11.63 3.01
CA GLU A 76 8.05 12.09 3.16
C GLU A 76 9.06 11.11 2.53
N GLU A 77 8.90 9.80 2.76
CA GLU A 77 9.83 8.78 2.27
C GLU A 77 9.70 8.48 0.78
N THR A 78 8.50 8.67 0.21
CA THR A 78 8.19 8.25 -1.16
C THR A 78 7.94 9.39 -2.14
N GLY A 79 7.71 10.62 -1.65
CA GLY A 79 7.25 11.74 -2.45
C GLY A 79 5.77 11.66 -2.84
N ASP A 80 4.99 10.81 -2.18
CA ASP A 80 3.54 10.65 -2.39
C ASP A 80 2.74 11.77 -1.71
N ASN A 81 1.43 11.84 -1.97
CA ASN A 81 0.54 12.89 -1.49
C ASN A 81 -0.78 12.37 -0.90
N VAL A 82 -0.79 11.14 -0.37
CA VAL A 82 -2.00 10.54 0.20
C VAL A 82 -2.38 11.17 1.55
N GLY A 83 -3.68 11.21 1.84
CA GLY A 83 -4.24 11.75 3.08
C GLY A 83 -5.38 10.87 3.63
N PRO A 84 -5.93 11.21 4.81
CA PRO A 84 -7.05 10.47 5.38
C PRO A 84 -8.39 10.75 4.68
N LEU A 85 -9.34 9.83 4.81
CA LEU A 85 -10.75 10.07 4.51
C LEU A 85 -11.46 10.53 5.78
N ILE A 86 -11.94 11.77 5.82
CA ILE A 86 -12.65 12.35 6.96
C ILE A 86 -14.15 12.35 6.67
N ILE A 87 -14.92 11.69 7.53
CA ILE A 87 -16.39 11.65 7.47
C ILE A 87 -16.91 12.41 8.67
N LYS A 88 -17.60 13.52 8.44
CA LYS A 88 -18.25 14.33 9.47
C LYS A 88 -19.75 14.12 9.42
N LYS A 89 -20.36 13.97 10.60
CA LYS A 89 -21.81 14.05 10.70
C LYS A 89 -22.24 15.47 10.35
N ARG A 90 -23.22 15.62 9.45
CA ARG A 90 -23.82 16.93 9.20
C ARG A 90 -24.61 17.32 10.44
N GLU A 91 -24.40 18.54 10.93
CA GLU A 91 -25.33 19.12 11.89
C GLU A 91 -26.67 19.34 11.16
N THR A 92 -27.72 18.73 11.71
CA THR A 92 -29.12 18.95 11.32
C THR A 92 -29.74 20.01 12.20
#